data_AF-A0A377DLT2-F1
#
_entry.id   AF-A0A377DLT2-F1
#
_cell.length_a   1.000
_cell.length_b   1.000
_cell.length_c   1.000
_cell.angle_alpha   90.00
_cell.angle_beta   90.00
_cell.angle_gamma   90.00
#
_symmetry.space_group_name_H-M   'P 1'
#
loop_
_entity.id
_entity.type
_entity.pdbx_description
1 polymer ?
#
loop_
_entity_poly.entity_id
_entity_poly.type
_entity_poly.pdbx_seq_one_letter_code
_entity_poly.pdbx_strand_id
1 'polypeptide(L)'
;MTRKPRRHALSVPVRSGSEVGFPQSLGEVHDMLYDKSLERDNCGFGLIAHIEGEPSHKVVRTAIHALARMQHRGAILADGKTGDGCGLLLQKPDRFFSHRCAGARLAFSKKLRCRDALPE
;
A
#
# COMPACT_ATOMS: atom_id res chain seq x y z
N MET A 1 -44.05 -16.89 -7.08
CA MET A 1 -44.54 -16.16 -8.27
C MET A 1 -44.95 -14.75 -7.82
N THR A 2 -43.98 -13.89 -7.51
CA THR A 2 -43.44 -12.82 -8.39
C THR A 2 -44.51 -11.84 -8.87
N ARG A 3 -44.64 -10.73 -8.13
CA ARG A 3 -45.48 -9.58 -8.50
C ARG A 3 -44.91 -8.93 -9.77
N LYS A 4 -45.73 -8.83 -10.82
CA LYS A 4 -45.43 -8.19 -12.11
C LYS A 4 -45.07 -6.70 -11.94
N PRO A 5 -44.14 -6.16 -12.73
CA PRO A 5 -43.79 -4.74 -12.71
C PRO A 5 -44.82 -3.91 -13.49
N ARG A 6 -45.19 -2.74 -12.95
CA ARG A 6 -46.05 -1.77 -13.65
C ARG A 6 -45.23 -1.02 -14.71
N ARG A 7 -45.60 -1.19 -15.98
CA ARG A 7 -45.16 -0.35 -17.10
C ARG A 7 -45.87 1.00 -17.01
N HIS A 8 -45.17 2.11 -17.12
CA HIS A 8 -45.73 3.36 -17.63
C HIS A 8 -44.81 3.84 -18.76
N ALA A 9 -45.31 3.70 -19.99
CA ALA A 9 -44.74 4.33 -21.15
C ALA A 9 -45.21 5.78 -21.17
N LEU A 10 -44.29 6.74 -21.25
CA LEU A 10 -44.63 8.12 -21.58
C LEU A 10 -43.74 8.57 -22.74
N SER A 11 -44.43 8.96 -23.81
CA SER A 11 -43.94 9.42 -25.11
C SER A 11 -43.11 10.70 -24.99
N VAL A 12 -41.96 10.73 -25.68
CA VAL A 12 -41.15 11.95 -25.82
C VAL A 12 -41.50 12.62 -27.16
N PRO A 13 -41.87 13.92 -27.19
CA PRO A 13 -42.06 14.61 -28.45
C PRO A 13 -40.70 15.08 -28.98
N VAL A 14 -40.42 14.78 -30.25
CA VAL A 14 -39.29 15.35 -31.00
C VAL A 14 -39.72 16.73 -31.53
N ARG A 15 -38.98 17.79 -31.20
CA ARG A 15 -39.14 19.09 -31.86
C ARG A 15 -38.01 19.35 -32.83
N SER A 16 -38.42 19.69 -34.04
CA SER A 16 -37.66 20.04 -35.22
C SER A 16 -37.03 21.42 -35.13
N GLY A 17 -35.78 21.53 -35.58
CA GLY A 17 -35.34 22.60 -36.49
C GLY A 17 -34.94 23.96 -35.90
N SER A 18 -33.63 24.22 -36.00
CA SER A 18 -32.98 25.49 -36.41
C SER A 18 -33.30 26.79 -35.67
N GLU A 19 -32.37 27.21 -34.81
CA GLU A 19 -31.75 28.55 -34.86
C GLU A 19 -30.51 28.57 -33.94
N VAL A 20 -29.45 29.21 -34.44
CA VAL A 20 -28.10 29.21 -33.89
C VAL A 20 -28.01 30.04 -32.60
N GLY A 21 -28.41 29.44 -31.49
CA GLY A 21 -28.14 29.94 -30.14
C GLY A 21 -26.84 29.35 -29.59
N PHE A 22 -25.89 30.20 -29.20
CA PHE A 22 -24.80 29.81 -28.32
C PHE A 22 -25.41 29.15 -27.08
N PRO A 23 -25.17 27.86 -26.78
CA PRO A 23 -25.91 27.19 -25.73
C PRO A 23 -25.50 27.76 -24.38
N GLN A 24 -26.35 28.62 -23.81
CA GLN A 24 -26.32 29.01 -22.39
C GLN A 24 -26.71 27.85 -21.45
N SER A 25 -26.68 26.62 -21.94
CA SER A 25 -26.67 25.40 -21.17
C SER A 25 -26.02 24.32 -22.03
N LEU A 26 -24.70 24.36 -22.14
CA LEU A 26 -23.96 23.10 -22.19
C LEU A 26 -24.35 22.40 -20.89
N GLY A 27 -25.29 21.46 -21.00
CA GLY A 27 -25.80 20.67 -19.89
C GLY A 27 -24.63 20.27 -19.02
N GLU A 28 -24.76 20.59 -17.73
CA GLU A 28 -23.70 20.47 -16.75
C GLU A 28 -22.85 19.22 -17.01
N VAL A 29 -21.61 19.44 -17.47
CA VAL A 29 -20.62 18.37 -17.51
C VAL A 29 -20.18 18.15 -16.06
N HIS A 30 -21.06 17.55 -15.26
CA HIS A 30 -20.84 17.31 -13.83
C HIS A 30 -20.49 15.86 -13.51
N ASP A 31 -20.09 15.07 -14.50
CA ASP A 31 -19.53 13.74 -14.24
C ASP A 31 -18.02 13.76 -14.48
N MET A 32 -17.26 14.34 -13.54
CA MET A 32 -15.84 13.99 -13.43
C MET A 32 -15.76 12.49 -13.08
N LEU A 33 -15.14 11.69 -13.96
CA LEU A 33 -14.86 10.26 -13.74
C LEU A 33 -13.93 10.00 -12.52
N TYR A 34 -13.26 11.03 -12.03
CA TYR A 34 -12.38 10.97 -10.88
C TYR A 34 -13.04 11.67 -9.70
N ASP A 35 -13.36 10.89 -8.67
CA ASP A 35 -13.79 11.38 -7.37
C ASP A 35 -12.67 11.13 -6.35
N LYS A 36 -12.08 12.22 -5.84
CA LYS A 36 -11.02 12.18 -4.84
C LYS A 36 -11.47 11.51 -3.53
N SER A 37 -12.78 11.49 -3.24
CA SER A 37 -13.34 10.82 -2.07
C SER A 37 -13.17 9.29 -2.12
N LEU A 38 -12.91 8.72 -3.30
CA LEU A 38 -12.69 7.29 -3.52
C LEU A 38 -11.22 6.88 -3.46
N GLU A 39 -10.29 7.83 -3.38
CA GLU A 39 -8.86 7.56 -3.28
C GLU A 39 -8.52 7.00 -1.89
N ARG A 40 -7.89 5.82 -1.85
CA ARG A 40 -7.48 5.17 -0.60
C ARG A 40 -6.04 4.72 -0.69
N ASP A 41 -5.17 5.35 0.11
CA ASP A 41 -3.80 4.90 0.30
C ASP A 41 -3.75 3.57 1.05
N ASN A 42 -3.06 2.61 0.45
CA ASN A 42 -2.97 1.23 0.91
C ASN A 42 -1.50 0.86 1.11
N CYS A 43 -0.88 1.40 2.16
CA CYS A 43 0.43 0.97 2.62
C CYS A 43 0.47 0.92 4.16
N GLY A 44 1.43 0.19 4.72
CA GLY A 44 1.58 0.06 6.17
C GLY A 44 3.05 -0.09 6.54
N PHE A 45 3.46 0.64 7.58
CA PHE A 45 4.79 0.51 8.17
C PHE A 45 4.66 0.25 9.67
N GLY A 46 5.71 -0.33 10.25
CA GLY A 46 5.77 -0.61 11.68
C GLY A 46 7.22 -0.68 12.14
N LEU A 47 7.41 -0.50 13.44
CA LEU A 47 8.72 -0.56 14.09
C LEU A 47 8.63 -1.46 15.31
N ILE A 48 9.66 -2.30 15.48
CA ILE A 48 9.83 -3.16 16.66
C ILE A 48 11.27 -2.98 17.11
N ALA A 49 11.46 -2.64 18.38
CA ALA A 49 12.77 -2.49 18.99
C ALA A 49 12.85 -3.34 20.26
N HIS A 50 14.05 -3.83 20.56
CA HIS A 50 14.33 -4.41 21.86
C HIS A 50 14.71 -3.28 22.82
N ILE A 51 14.00 -3.14 23.95
CA ILE A 51 14.19 -2.02 24.90
C ILE A 51 15.64 -1.99 25.41
N GLU A 52 16.18 -3.15 25.81
CA GLU A 52 17.57 -3.29 26.27
C GLU A 52 18.64 -3.18 25.16
N GLY A 53 18.23 -3.01 23.90
CA GLY A 53 19.14 -2.96 22.75
C GLY A 53 19.81 -4.31 22.40
N GLU A 54 19.35 -5.42 22.98
CA GLU A 54 19.93 -6.74 22.75
C GLU A 54 19.51 -7.32 21.38
N PRO A 55 20.46 -7.74 20.52
CA PRO A 55 20.14 -8.36 19.24
C PRO A 55 19.41 -9.69 19.43
N SER A 56 18.20 -9.79 18.89
CA SER A 56 17.38 -11.00 19.02
C SER A 56 16.68 -11.38 17.71
N HIS A 57 16.81 -12.66 17.32
CA HIS A 57 16.07 -13.20 16.17
C HIS A 57 14.56 -13.18 16.40
N LYS A 58 14.10 -13.14 17.66
CA LYS A 58 12.67 -13.00 17.98
C LYS A 58 12.08 -11.74 17.35
N VAL A 59 12.79 -10.62 17.42
CA VAL A 59 12.36 -9.33 16.83
C VAL A 59 12.14 -9.46 15.32
N VAL A 60 13.10 -10.07 14.62
CA VAL A 60 13.02 -10.29 13.16
C VAL A 60 11.82 -11.20 12.81
N ARG A 61 11.63 -12.29 13.55
CA ARG A 61 10.51 -13.22 13.31
C ARG A 61 9.16 -12.54 13.54
N THR A 62 9.05 -11.74 14.60
CA THR A 62 7.83 -10.97 14.88
C THR A 62 7.57 -9.94 13.78
N ALA A 63 8.60 -9.26 13.28
CA ALA A 63 8.47 -8.29 12.19
C ALA A 63 7.97 -8.94 10.89
N ILE A 64 8.50 -10.12 10.52
CA ILE A 64 8.02 -10.90 9.37
C ILE A 64 6.54 -11.29 9.55
N HIS A 65 6.17 -11.76 10.74
CA HIS A 65 4.77 -12.12 11.01
C HIS A 65 3.85 -10.90 10.95
N ALA A 66 4.28 -9.75 11.44
CA ALA A 66 3.53 -8.50 11.33
C ALA A 66 3.33 -8.07 9.86
N LEU A 67 4.39 -8.12 9.03
CA LEU A 67 4.30 -7.85 7.60
C LEU A 67 3.26 -8.76 6.91
N ALA A 68 3.28 -10.06 7.21
CA ALA A 68 2.30 -11.00 6.65
C ALA A 68 0.84 -10.64 6.99
N ARG A 69 0.61 -10.01 8.16
CA ARG A 69 -0.74 -9.55 8.56
C ARG A 69 -1.16 -8.27 7.86
N MET A 70 -0.23 -7.52 7.27
CA MET A 70 -0.52 -6.30 6.51
C MET A 70 -0.83 -6.57 5.03
N GLN A 71 -0.84 -7.83 4.58
CA GLN A 71 -1.10 -8.19 3.17
C GLN A 71 -2.43 -7.64 2.61
N HIS A 72 -3.45 -7.50 3.46
CA HIS A 72 -4.74 -6.92 3.07
C HIS A 72 -4.66 -5.43 2.66
N ARG A 73 -3.55 -4.76 3.00
CA ARG A 73 -3.23 -3.40 2.57
C ARG A 73 -2.30 -3.38 1.36
N GLY A 74 -1.78 -4.51 0.90
CA GLY A 74 -0.90 -4.56 -0.27
C GLY A 74 -1.70 -4.72 -1.55
N ALA A 75 -1.18 -4.20 -2.66
CA ALA A 75 -1.67 -4.58 -3.98
C ALA A 75 -1.29 -6.04 -4.26
N ILE A 76 -2.25 -6.80 -4.77
CA ILE A 76 -2.05 -8.17 -5.26
C ILE A 76 -2.45 -8.17 -6.73
N LEU A 77 -1.55 -8.65 -7.58
CA LEU A 77 -1.77 -8.77 -9.01
C LEU A 77 -2.79 -9.89 -9.32
N ALA A 78 -3.24 -9.94 -10.57
CA ALA A 78 -4.26 -10.89 -11.03
C ALA A 78 -3.87 -12.37 -10.85
N ASP A 79 -2.58 -12.67 -10.67
CA ASP A 79 -2.09 -14.02 -10.40
C ASP A 79 -2.32 -14.49 -8.95
N GLY A 80 -2.74 -13.58 -8.06
CA GLY A 80 -2.96 -13.85 -6.64
C GLY A 80 -1.68 -14.15 -5.85
N LYS A 81 -0.51 -13.95 -6.46
CA LYS A 81 0.81 -14.33 -5.88
C LYS A 81 1.77 -13.15 -5.84
N THR A 82 1.77 -12.34 -6.88
CA THR A 82 2.70 -11.22 -7.00
C THR A 82 2.08 -10.00 -6.34
N GLY A 83 2.88 -9.30 -5.54
CA GLY A 83 2.53 -8.00 -4.96
C GLY A 83 3.63 -6.99 -5.23
N ASP A 84 3.32 -5.71 -5.04
CA ASP A 84 4.22 -4.60 -5.40
C ASP A 84 5.53 -4.61 -4.60
N GLY A 85 5.49 -5.09 -3.35
CA GLY A 85 6.70 -5.31 -2.55
C GLY A 85 6.48 -5.14 -1.05
N CYS A 86 7.37 -5.75 -0.26
CA CYS A 86 7.50 -5.49 1.18
C CYS A 86 8.98 -5.62 1.58
N GLY A 87 9.37 -5.04 2.71
CA GLY A 87 10.75 -5.03 3.15
C GLY A 87 10.93 -4.87 4.66
N LEU A 88 12.12 -5.24 5.13
CA LEU A 88 12.56 -5.07 6.50
C LEU A 88 13.87 -4.30 6.53
N LEU A 89 13.91 -3.22 7.31
CA LEU A 89 15.14 -2.56 7.71
C LEU A 89 15.58 -3.14 9.05
N LEU A 90 16.76 -3.74 9.11
CA LEU A 90 17.33 -4.28 10.33
C LEU A 90 18.81 -3.93 10.48
N GLN A 91 19.28 -4.00 11.72
CA GLN A 91 20.69 -3.85 12.05
C GLN A 91 21.53 -4.93 11.35
N LYS A 92 22.70 -4.57 10.80
CA LYS A 92 23.59 -5.50 10.06
C LYS A 92 23.83 -6.81 10.86
N PRO A 93 23.46 -8.00 10.37
CA PRO A 93 23.69 -9.25 11.09
C PRO A 93 25.15 -9.69 11.01
N ASP A 94 25.98 -9.24 11.96
CA ASP A 94 27.43 -9.49 11.96
C ASP A 94 27.77 -10.98 11.92
N ARG A 95 27.14 -11.80 12.77
CA ARG A 95 27.38 -13.25 12.81
C ARG A 95 27.14 -13.94 11.46
N PHE A 96 26.10 -13.54 10.74
CA PHE A 96 25.77 -14.10 9.42
C PHE A 96 26.84 -13.73 8.40
N PHE A 97 27.21 -12.44 8.33
CA PHE A 97 28.22 -11.97 7.39
C PHE A 97 29.62 -12.49 7.72
N SER A 98 30.01 -12.56 8.99
CA SER A 98 31.29 -13.15 9.40
C SER A 98 31.39 -14.61 8.97
N HIS A 99 30.32 -15.40 9.12
CA HIS A 99 30.31 -16.78 8.67
C HIS A 99 30.35 -16.91 7.14
N ARG A 100 29.59 -16.10 6.40
CA ARG A 100 29.52 -16.15 4.93
C ARG A 100 30.77 -15.58 4.25
N CYS A 101 31.41 -14.60 4.87
CA CYS A 101 32.59 -13.93 4.35
C CYS A 101 33.89 -14.42 4.99
N ALA A 102 33.89 -15.54 5.72
CA ALA A 102 35.09 -16.06 6.37
C ALA A 102 36.28 -16.30 5.40
N GLY A 103 36.00 -16.58 4.12
CA GLY A 103 37.01 -16.71 3.06
C GLY A 103 37.24 -15.43 2.24
N ALA A 104 36.43 -14.40 2.43
CA ALA A 104 36.56 -13.12 1.74
C ALA A 104 37.28 -12.13 2.66
N ARG A 105 38.33 -11.47 2.16
CA ARG A 105 39.14 -10.49 2.92
C ARG A 105 38.39 -9.16 3.10
N LEU A 106 37.15 -9.21 3.58
CA LEU A 106 36.26 -8.08 3.79
C LEU A 106 36.36 -7.63 5.25
N ALA A 107 36.92 -6.45 5.47
CA ALA A 107 36.90 -5.80 6.77
C ALA A 107 35.56 -5.05 6.93
N PHE A 108 34.75 -5.47 7.91
CA PHE A 108 33.57 -4.71 8.32
C PHE A 108 33.99 -3.74 9.44
N SER A 109 33.70 -2.44 9.28
CA SER A 109 33.95 -1.44 10.32
C SER A 109 33.27 -1.84 11.64
N LYS A 110 33.99 -1.68 12.76
CA LYS A 110 33.46 -1.94 14.11
C LYS A 110 32.19 -1.10 14.32
N LYS A 111 31.16 -1.75 14.83
CA LYS A 111 29.81 -1.22 14.96
C LYS A 111 29.68 -0.35 16.20
N LEU A 112 29.07 0.82 16.08
CA LEU A 112 28.43 1.52 17.20
C LEU A 112 27.22 0.68 17.63
N ARG A 113 27.20 0.19 18.87
CA ARG A 113 26.01 -0.45 19.44
C ARG A 113 25.08 0.63 20.00
N CYS A 114 23.79 0.33 20.12
CA CYS A 114 22.84 1.24 20.76
C CYS A 114 23.29 1.67 22.16
N ARG A 115 23.95 0.79 22.92
CA ARG A 115 24.54 1.13 24.23
C ARG A 115 25.71 2.11 24.15
N ASP A 116 26.44 2.13 23.03
CA ASP A 116 27.58 3.03 22.86
C ASP A 116 27.12 4.46 22.46
N ALA A 117 25.81 4.69 22.26
CA ALA A 117 25.23 5.93 21.76
C ALA A 117 24.31 6.67 22.76
N LEU A 118 24.08 6.12 23.96
CA LEU A 118 23.29 6.75 25.02
C LEU A 118 24.22 7.15 26.16
N PRO A 119 24.35 8.45 26.52
CA PRO A 119 24.96 8.84 27.79
C PRO A 119 24.07 8.34 28.94
N GLU A 120 24.69 7.86 30.02
CA GLU A 120 23.99 7.55 31.29
C GLU A 120 23.28 8.78 31.87
#